data_AF-A0A8J5MVH3-F1
#
_entry.id   AF-A0A8J5MVH3-F1
#
_cell.length_a   1.000
_cell.length_b   1.000
_cell.length_c   1.000
_cell.angle_alpha   90.00
_cell.angle_beta   90.00
_cell.angle_gamma   90.00
#
_symmetry.space_group_name_H-M   'P 1'
#
loop_
_entity.id
_entity.type
_entity.pdbx_description
1 polymer ?
#
loop_
_entity_poly.entity_id
_entity_poly.type
_entity_poly.pdbx_seq_one_letter_code
_entity_poly.pdbx_strand_id
1 'polypeptide(L)'
;MTRLRWIQCGEEWEPFLLGSNKSARVVAAAEHGAGFIPGMLLFGEKRCVIPWGCKAHTKVNYYVLDKSNDVDLEWVPDVNGNVPRGAFGGGVSEEGEILYIGRFMVEGVMAYGKVHPSHKVCYVPHGSNELNNKSYEVLCFKTIPSDLVYIKTHQMPSGLSPRNFMESVGSFANGDENPLMKIKARVKGDVKITQKQNKRIQKRKSVGAAAWVRHGKSRRLQRR
;
A
#
# COMPACT_ATOMS: atom_id res chain seq x y z
N MET A 1 12.83 -14.05 9.67
CA MET A 1 11.46 -14.18 9.12
C MET A 1 11.41 -13.37 7.85
N THR A 2 11.23 -14.07 6.74
CA THR A 2 11.32 -13.61 5.35
C THR A 2 9.93 -13.05 4.98
N ARG A 3 9.77 -11.71 4.92
CA ARG A 3 8.45 -11.12 4.64
C ARG A 3 8.57 -10.02 3.60
N LEU A 4 8.01 -10.27 2.42
CA LEU A 4 7.76 -9.25 1.41
C LEU A 4 6.98 -8.09 2.07
N ARG A 5 7.42 -6.84 1.85
CA ARG A 5 6.87 -5.68 2.56
C ARG A 5 6.98 -4.42 1.73
N TRP A 6 6.08 -3.47 2.01
CA TRP A 6 6.18 -2.11 1.50
C TRP A 6 7.20 -1.31 2.31
N ILE A 7 8.20 -0.76 1.64
CA ILE A 7 9.17 0.16 2.23
C ILE A 7 8.83 1.57 1.75
N GLN A 8 8.63 2.49 2.68
CA GLN A 8 8.43 3.91 2.35
C GLN A 8 9.72 4.48 1.76
N CYS A 9 9.63 5.06 0.57
CA CYS A 9 10.74 5.79 -0.03
C CYS A 9 10.70 7.26 0.37
N GLY A 10 11.87 7.82 0.68
CA GLY A 10 12.10 9.24 0.95
C GLY A 10 13.21 9.81 0.06
N GLU A 11 13.45 11.12 0.17
CA GLU A 11 14.42 11.85 -0.69
C GLU A 11 15.86 11.33 -0.57
N GLU A 12 16.23 10.75 0.57
CA GLU A 12 17.58 10.23 0.86
C GLU A 12 17.79 8.76 0.44
N TRP A 13 16.78 8.07 -0.11
CA TRP A 13 16.90 6.66 -0.48
C TRP A 13 17.43 6.51 -1.91
N GLU A 14 18.67 6.05 -2.03
CA GLU A 14 19.28 5.61 -3.28
C GLU A 14 18.85 4.15 -3.56
N PRO A 15 18.31 3.82 -4.76
CA PRO A 15 17.84 2.49 -5.11
C PRO A 15 19.03 1.55 -5.44
N PHE A 16 19.98 1.42 -4.54
CA PHE A 16 20.95 0.33 -4.54
C PHE A 16 20.35 -0.76 -3.67
N LEU A 17 19.69 -1.75 -4.28
CA LEU A 17 19.41 -3.12 -3.74
C LEU A 17 18.37 -3.90 -4.56
N LEU A 18 18.19 -3.56 -5.84
CA LEU A 18 17.56 -4.49 -6.78
C LEU A 18 18.68 -4.90 -7.72
N GLY A 19 19.17 -6.12 -7.53
CA GLY A 19 20.30 -6.67 -8.26
C GLY A 19 20.24 -6.37 -9.75
N SER A 20 21.44 -6.34 -10.36
CA SER A 20 21.83 -5.91 -11.71
C SER A 20 21.03 -6.39 -12.92
N ASN A 21 19.85 -6.98 -12.75
CA ASN A 21 18.92 -7.24 -13.82
C ASN A 21 18.03 -6.01 -14.06
N LYS A 22 18.33 -5.26 -15.13
CA LYS A 22 17.59 -4.10 -15.68
C LYS A 22 16.09 -4.36 -15.98
N SER A 23 15.55 -5.53 -15.59
CA SER A 23 14.17 -5.98 -15.79
C SER A 23 13.31 -6.03 -14.52
N ALA A 24 13.87 -5.74 -13.34
CA ALA A 24 13.05 -5.59 -12.13
C ALA A 24 12.35 -4.23 -12.16
N ARG A 25 11.31 -4.07 -12.99
CA ARG A 25 10.37 -2.96 -12.87
C ARG A 25 9.60 -3.13 -11.56
N VAL A 26 10.01 -2.36 -10.56
CA VAL A 26 9.56 -2.51 -9.17
C VAL A 26 8.14 -2.02 -9.04
N VAL A 27 7.31 -2.90 -8.47
CA VAL A 27 5.97 -2.53 -8.06
C VAL A 27 6.10 -1.46 -6.98
N ALA A 28 5.45 -0.33 -7.22
CA ALA A 28 5.31 0.73 -6.23
C ALA A 28 3.85 0.87 -5.82
N ALA A 29 3.59 1.55 -4.71
CA ALA A 29 2.26 1.91 -4.30
C ALA A 29 2.24 3.26 -3.60
N ALA A 30 1.10 3.92 -3.57
CA ALA A 30 0.94 5.20 -2.90
C ALA A 30 -0.48 5.39 -2.35
N GLU A 31 -0.59 6.22 -1.31
CA GLU A 31 -1.88 6.65 -0.79
C GLU A 31 -2.55 7.63 -1.76
N HIS A 32 -3.82 7.38 -2.08
CA HIS A 32 -4.64 8.22 -2.95
C HIS A 32 -6.12 7.99 -2.67
N GLY A 33 -6.91 9.07 -2.53
CA GLY A 33 -8.37 8.96 -2.37
C GLY A 33 -8.82 8.13 -1.16
N ALA A 34 -8.06 8.14 -0.05
CA ALA A 34 -8.23 7.24 1.11
C ALA A 34 -7.86 5.77 0.89
N GLY A 35 -7.56 5.34 -0.35
CA GLY A 35 -7.00 4.03 -0.67
C GLY A 35 -5.48 3.96 -0.62
N PHE A 36 -4.95 2.75 -0.83
CA PHE A 36 -3.54 2.44 -1.01
C PHE A 36 -3.37 1.71 -2.35
N ILE A 37 -2.85 2.40 -3.35
CA ILE A 37 -3.02 2.02 -4.75
C ILE A 37 -1.70 1.49 -5.34
N PRO A 38 -1.65 0.24 -5.82
CA PRO A 38 -0.52 -0.29 -6.56
C PRO A 38 -0.33 0.40 -7.91
N GLY A 39 0.92 0.57 -8.32
CA GLY A 39 1.31 1.26 -9.53
C GLY A 39 2.74 0.91 -9.95
N MET A 40 3.31 1.79 -10.77
CA MET A 40 4.59 1.60 -11.41
C MET A 40 5.64 2.56 -10.85
N LEU A 41 6.86 2.05 -10.62
CA LEU A 41 8.01 2.89 -10.26
C LEU A 41 8.70 3.44 -11.52
N LEU A 42 8.90 4.75 -11.55
CA LEU A 42 9.76 5.44 -12.50
C LEU A 42 11.12 5.70 -11.85
N PHE A 43 12.05 4.75 -11.99
CA PHE A 43 13.35 4.77 -11.30
C PHE A 43 14.17 6.03 -11.55
N GLY A 44 14.30 6.43 -12.82
CA GLY A 44 15.10 7.61 -13.19
C GLY A 44 14.53 8.91 -12.61
N GLU A 45 13.22 8.96 -12.38
CA GLU A 45 12.55 10.12 -11.81
C GLU A 45 12.33 10.02 -10.29
N LYS A 46 12.65 8.86 -9.68
CA LYS A 46 12.34 8.53 -8.29
C LYS A 46 10.87 8.84 -7.94
N ARG A 47 9.93 8.45 -8.80
CA ARG A 47 8.48 8.69 -8.66
C ARG A 47 7.68 7.41 -8.81
N CYS A 48 6.54 7.33 -8.12
CA CYS A 48 5.53 6.31 -8.39
C CYS A 48 4.41 6.91 -9.23
N VAL A 49 3.91 6.16 -10.21
CA VAL A 49 2.69 6.52 -10.94
C VAL A 49 1.64 5.47 -10.65
N ILE A 50 0.45 5.92 -10.22
CA ILE A 50 -0.67 5.03 -9.87
C ILE A 50 -1.87 5.28 -10.80
N PRO A 51 -2.63 4.24 -11.16
CA PRO A 51 -3.90 4.37 -11.86
C PRO A 51 -5.03 4.64 -10.85
N TRP A 52 -5.76 5.75 -10.97
CA TRP A 52 -6.95 6.03 -10.15
C TRP A 52 -7.90 7.05 -10.80
N GLY A 53 -9.21 6.76 -10.75
CA GLY A 53 -10.25 7.69 -11.20
C GLY A 53 -10.13 8.09 -12.67
N CYS A 54 -9.86 7.12 -13.55
CA CYS A 54 -9.64 7.30 -14.99
C CYS A 54 -8.36 8.07 -15.36
N LYS A 55 -7.45 8.32 -14.40
CA LYS A 55 -6.22 9.07 -14.61
C LYS A 55 -4.99 8.37 -14.04
N ALA A 56 -3.83 8.69 -14.60
CA ALA A 56 -2.54 8.39 -13.99
C ALA A 56 -2.16 9.52 -13.03
N HIS A 57 -1.72 9.18 -11.81
CA HIS A 57 -1.30 10.16 -10.81
C HIS A 57 0.14 9.91 -10.40
N THR A 58 0.98 10.93 -10.55
CA THR A 58 2.39 10.89 -10.15
C THR A 58 2.54 11.26 -8.68
N LYS A 59 3.34 10.46 -7.96
CA LYS A 59 3.46 10.49 -6.49
C LYS A 59 4.93 10.55 -6.11
N VAL A 60 5.26 11.55 -5.31
CA VAL A 60 6.59 11.74 -4.71
C VAL A 60 6.74 10.97 -3.39
N ASN A 61 5.63 10.81 -2.65
CA ASN A 61 5.55 9.94 -1.49
C ASN A 61 4.97 8.59 -1.94
N TYR A 62 5.78 7.55 -1.88
CA TYR A 62 5.41 6.22 -2.33
C TYR A 62 6.17 5.15 -1.57
N TYR A 63 5.78 3.92 -1.83
CA TYR A 63 6.35 2.73 -1.24
C TYR A 63 6.83 1.82 -2.36
N VAL A 64 7.93 1.11 -2.14
CA VAL A 64 8.42 0.06 -3.03
C VAL A 64 8.25 -1.30 -2.37
N LEU A 65 7.95 -2.30 -3.20
CA LEU A 65 7.82 -3.67 -2.74
C LEU A 65 9.20 -4.31 -2.61
N ASP A 66 9.61 -4.58 -1.37
CA ASP A 66 10.94 -5.09 -1.04
C ASP A 66 11.04 -6.61 -1.24
N LYS A 67 11.71 -6.99 -2.34
CA LYS A 67 12.03 -8.39 -2.68
C LYS A 67 13.37 -8.87 -2.12
N SER A 68 14.01 -8.15 -1.19
CA SER A 68 15.29 -8.58 -0.58
C SER A 68 15.21 -9.88 0.24
N ASN A 69 14.01 -10.41 0.40
CA ASN A 69 13.71 -11.65 1.10
C ASN A 69 13.62 -12.81 0.08
N ASP A 70 14.08 -14.02 0.43
CA ASP A 70 13.99 -15.28 -0.33
C ASP A 70 12.53 -15.77 -0.55
N VAL A 71 11.67 -14.89 -1.05
CA VAL A 71 10.28 -15.15 -1.40
C VAL A 71 10.22 -15.33 -2.90
N ASP A 72 9.93 -16.56 -3.32
CA ASP A 72 9.73 -16.87 -4.72
C ASP A 72 8.36 -16.34 -5.17
N LEU A 73 8.41 -15.41 -6.13
CA LEU A 73 7.23 -14.80 -6.74
C LEU A 73 7.15 -15.16 -8.22
N GLU A 74 5.94 -15.29 -8.72
CA GLU A 74 5.65 -15.54 -10.13
C GLU A 74 4.50 -14.65 -10.62
N TRP A 75 4.39 -14.55 -11.94
CA TRP A 75 3.29 -13.85 -12.61
C TRP A 75 2.39 -14.90 -13.24
N VAL A 76 1.14 -14.95 -12.78
CA VAL A 76 0.17 -15.97 -13.20
C VAL A 76 -0.92 -15.31 -14.04
N PRO A 77 -1.17 -15.77 -15.28
CA PRO A 77 -2.21 -15.21 -16.12
C PRO A 77 -3.60 -15.46 -15.53
N ASP A 78 -4.47 -14.46 -15.59
CA ASP A 78 -5.88 -14.57 -15.22
C ASP A 78 -6.74 -13.52 -15.94
N VAL A 79 -8.06 -13.60 -15.76
CA VAL A 79 -9.02 -12.75 -16.48
C VAL A 79 -10.22 -12.33 -15.63
N ASN A 80 -10.92 -11.27 -16.06
CA ASN A 80 -12.28 -10.91 -15.59
C ASN A 80 -12.43 -10.70 -14.07
N GLY A 81 -11.40 -10.19 -13.40
CA GLY A 81 -11.40 -9.95 -11.95
C GLY A 81 -10.98 -11.14 -11.10
N ASN A 82 -10.76 -12.30 -11.72
CA ASN A 82 -10.21 -13.45 -11.02
C ASN A 82 -8.79 -13.16 -10.55
N VAL A 83 -8.45 -13.78 -9.43
CA VAL A 83 -7.12 -13.73 -8.84
C VAL A 83 -6.72 -15.13 -8.37
N PRO A 84 -5.55 -15.66 -8.80
CA PRO A 84 -5.13 -17.01 -8.46
C PRO A 84 -4.86 -17.21 -6.97
N ARG A 85 -4.81 -18.48 -6.54
CA ARG A 85 -4.34 -18.83 -5.19
C ARG A 85 -2.92 -18.30 -5.00
N GLY A 86 -2.65 -17.71 -3.83
CA GLY A 86 -1.33 -17.13 -3.57
C GLY A 86 -1.14 -15.73 -4.17
N ALA A 87 -2.18 -15.12 -4.76
CA ALA A 87 -2.12 -13.74 -5.22
C ALA A 87 -1.79 -12.79 -4.06
N PHE A 88 -0.75 -11.98 -4.23
CA PHE A 88 -0.34 -10.99 -3.25
C PHE A 88 -1.29 -9.79 -3.28
N GLY A 89 -2.02 -9.59 -2.18
CA GLY A 89 -2.82 -8.39 -1.98
C GLY A 89 -1.90 -7.20 -1.71
N GLY A 90 -1.73 -6.35 -2.72
CA GLY A 90 -0.77 -5.25 -2.71
C GLY A 90 -1.37 -3.90 -2.43
N GLY A 91 -2.69 -3.79 -2.32
CA GLY A 91 -3.35 -2.54 -1.99
C GLY A 91 -4.79 -2.69 -1.57
N VAL A 92 -5.44 -1.54 -1.41
CA VAL A 92 -6.83 -1.45 -0.97
C VAL A 92 -7.49 -0.23 -1.63
N SER A 93 -8.71 -0.38 -2.12
CA SER A 93 -9.52 0.72 -2.64
C SER A 93 -10.00 1.66 -1.52
N GLU A 94 -10.57 2.79 -1.91
CA GLU A 94 -11.26 3.72 -1.01
C GLU A 94 -12.45 3.09 -0.27
N GLU A 95 -13.11 2.07 -0.84
CA GLU A 95 -14.19 1.31 -0.19
C GLU A 95 -13.70 0.11 0.64
N GLY A 96 -12.38 -0.05 0.78
CA GLY A 96 -11.78 -1.14 1.56
C GLY A 96 -11.58 -2.44 0.77
N GLU A 97 -11.90 -2.47 -0.52
CA GLU A 97 -11.72 -3.67 -1.34
C GLU A 97 -10.22 -3.96 -1.52
N ILE A 98 -9.82 -5.21 -1.34
CA ILE A 98 -8.45 -5.64 -1.57
C ILE A 98 -8.12 -5.55 -3.07
N LEU A 99 -7.04 -4.85 -3.37
CA LEU A 99 -6.45 -4.74 -4.70
C LEU A 99 -5.23 -5.64 -4.80
N TYR A 100 -5.07 -6.30 -5.95
CA TYR A 100 -3.93 -7.16 -6.22
C TYR A 100 -2.98 -6.49 -7.21
N ILE A 101 -1.72 -6.91 -7.22
CA ILE A 101 -0.77 -6.39 -8.20
C ILE A 101 -0.99 -7.11 -9.52
N GLY A 102 -1.32 -6.33 -10.55
CA GLY A 102 -1.52 -6.83 -11.90
C GLY A 102 -0.56 -6.18 -12.90
N ARG A 103 -0.38 -6.84 -14.04
CA ARG A 103 0.32 -6.27 -15.19
C ARG A 103 -0.28 -6.74 -16.51
N PHE A 104 -0.13 -5.93 -17.55
CA PHE A 104 -0.40 -6.32 -18.93
C PHE A 104 0.41 -5.47 -19.90
N MET A 105 0.48 -5.93 -21.15
CA MET A 105 1.23 -5.24 -22.21
C MET A 105 0.45 -4.03 -22.73
N VAL A 106 1.11 -2.88 -22.75
CA VAL A 106 0.64 -1.63 -23.37
C VAL A 106 1.69 -1.21 -24.39
N GLU A 107 1.32 -1.15 -25.67
CA GLU A 107 2.21 -0.67 -26.75
C GLU A 107 3.59 -1.38 -26.77
N GLY A 108 3.61 -2.69 -26.57
CA GLY A 108 4.85 -3.47 -26.56
C GLY A 108 5.66 -3.35 -25.25
N VAL A 109 5.13 -2.67 -24.24
CA VAL A 109 5.79 -2.44 -22.95
C VAL A 109 4.95 -3.01 -21.81
N MET A 110 5.57 -3.79 -20.92
CA MET A 110 4.88 -4.31 -19.74
C MET A 110 4.59 -3.20 -18.73
N ALA A 111 3.32 -2.95 -18.45
CA ALA A 111 2.83 -1.94 -17.51
C ALA A 111 2.26 -2.61 -16.23
N TYR A 112 2.43 -1.95 -15.09
CA TYR A 112 2.11 -2.49 -13.76
C TYR A 112 1.08 -1.61 -13.04
N GLY A 113 0.16 -2.23 -12.31
CA GLY A 113 -0.88 -1.51 -11.59
C GLY A 113 -1.71 -2.42 -10.69
N LYS A 114 -3.03 -2.24 -10.71
CA LYS A 114 -3.97 -2.86 -9.76
C LYS A 114 -4.97 -3.75 -10.48
N VAL A 115 -5.14 -4.99 -10.02
CA VAL A 115 -6.35 -5.79 -10.31
C VAL A 115 -7.41 -5.39 -9.31
N HIS A 116 -8.60 -5.08 -9.82
CA HIS A 116 -9.77 -4.73 -9.04
C HIS A 116 -10.84 -5.80 -9.25
N PRO A 117 -10.97 -6.78 -8.33
CA PRO A 117 -11.83 -7.94 -8.52
C PRO A 117 -13.28 -7.58 -8.87
N SER A 118 -13.90 -6.66 -8.13
CA SER A 118 -15.29 -6.25 -8.38
C SER A 118 -15.50 -5.53 -9.73
N HIS A 119 -14.50 -4.81 -10.23
CA HIS A 119 -14.53 -4.15 -11.54
C HIS A 119 -14.18 -5.10 -12.69
N LYS A 120 -13.68 -6.30 -12.37
CA LYS A 120 -13.36 -7.36 -13.33
C LYS A 120 -12.23 -7.03 -14.31
N VAL A 121 -11.31 -6.16 -13.91
CA VAL A 121 -10.22 -5.68 -14.77
C VAL A 121 -8.93 -5.42 -13.97
N CYS A 122 -7.81 -5.41 -14.69
CA CYS A 122 -6.57 -4.78 -14.24
C CYS A 122 -6.48 -3.37 -14.81
N TYR A 123 -6.09 -2.41 -13.99
CA TYR A 123 -5.81 -1.03 -14.36
C TYR A 123 -4.30 -0.75 -14.29
N VAL A 124 -3.77 -0.02 -15.27
CA VAL A 124 -2.37 0.43 -15.31
C VAL A 124 -2.30 1.91 -15.73
N PRO A 125 -1.31 2.67 -15.23
CA PRO A 125 -1.08 4.04 -15.68
C PRO A 125 -0.39 4.04 -17.06
N HIS A 126 -0.84 4.90 -17.96
CA HIS A 126 -0.20 5.14 -19.26
C HIS A 126 -0.40 6.59 -19.69
N GLY A 127 0.70 7.32 -19.85
CA GLY A 127 0.66 8.78 -20.04
C GLY A 127 -0.09 9.47 -18.89
N SER A 128 -1.12 10.25 -19.21
CA SER A 128 -2.01 10.91 -18.25
C SER A 128 -3.21 10.05 -17.82
N ASN A 129 -3.39 8.87 -18.42
CA ASN A 129 -4.62 8.11 -18.37
C ASN A 129 -4.46 6.82 -17.56
N GLU A 130 -5.59 6.32 -17.07
CA GLU A 130 -5.70 4.96 -16.55
C GLU A 130 -6.27 4.07 -17.65
N LEU A 131 -5.51 3.05 -18.06
CA LEU A 131 -5.98 2.03 -19.00
C LEU A 131 -6.44 0.80 -18.23
N ASN A 132 -7.36 0.04 -18.82
CA ASN A 132 -7.83 -1.22 -18.24
C ASN A 132 -7.80 -2.38 -19.24
N ASN A 133 -7.62 -3.59 -18.73
CA ASN A 133 -7.71 -4.82 -19.51
C ASN A 133 -8.37 -5.93 -18.68
N LYS A 134 -9.18 -6.77 -19.33
CA LYS A 134 -9.78 -7.96 -18.73
C LYS A 134 -8.84 -9.16 -18.73
N SER A 135 -7.75 -9.14 -19.48
CA SER A 135 -6.71 -10.17 -19.50
C SER A 135 -5.40 -9.59 -18.98
N TYR A 136 -4.83 -10.22 -17.97
CA TYR A 136 -3.66 -9.71 -17.25
C TYR A 136 -2.90 -10.85 -16.56
N GLU A 137 -1.75 -10.53 -15.99
CA GLU A 137 -1.06 -11.42 -15.05
C GLU A 137 -1.12 -10.84 -13.64
N VAL A 138 -1.22 -11.71 -12.64
CA VAL A 138 -1.27 -11.38 -11.21
C VAL A 138 0.02 -11.79 -10.54
N LEU A 139 0.56 -10.95 -9.65
CA LEU A 139 1.74 -11.30 -8.84
C LEU A 139 1.34 -12.29 -7.74
N CYS A 140 1.92 -13.49 -7.76
CA CYS A 140 1.64 -14.55 -6.83
C CYS A 140 2.90 -15.06 -6.10
N PHE A 141 2.70 -15.64 -4.93
CA PHE A 141 3.70 -16.50 -4.30
C PHE A 141 3.75 -17.83 -5.05
N LYS A 142 4.95 -18.22 -5.52
CA LYS A 142 5.16 -19.52 -6.15
C LYS A 142 4.99 -20.66 -5.14
N THR A 143 5.56 -20.45 -3.96
CA THR A 143 5.33 -21.29 -2.77
C THR A 143 4.75 -20.39 -1.69
N ILE A 144 3.50 -20.63 -1.28
CA ILE A 144 2.85 -19.77 -0.31
C ILE A 144 3.47 -20.01 1.08
N PRO A 145 4.05 -18.99 1.74
CA PRO A 145 4.62 -19.16 3.07
C PRO A 145 3.55 -19.58 4.08
N SER A 146 3.87 -20.55 4.93
CA SER A 146 2.93 -21.09 5.93
C SER A 146 2.54 -20.08 7.01
N ASP A 147 3.33 -19.02 7.21
CA ASP A 147 3.06 -17.94 8.14
C ASP A 147 2.30 -16.77 7.52
N LEU A 148 2.04 -16.83 6.20
CA LEU A 148 1.30 -15.81 5.48
C LEU A 148 -0.16 -15.76 5.94
N VAL A 149 -0.71 -14.55 5.93
CA VAL A 149 -2.12 -14.32 6.21
C VAL A 149 -2.93 -14.59 4.95
N TYR A 150 -4.01 -15.37 5.07
CA TYR A 150 -5.00 -15.51 3.99
C TYR A 150 -6.24 -14.67 4.27
N ILE A 151 -6.75 -14.03 3.22
CA ILE A 151 -8.01 -13.31 3.27
C ILE A 151 -9.00 -14.00 2.35
N LYS A 152 -10.10 -14.48 2.95
CA LYS A 152 -11.20 -15.13 2.23
C LYS A 152 -12.12 -14.14 1.51
N THR A 153 -12.24 -12.93 2.05
CA THR A 153 -13.05 -11.85 1.49
C THR A 153 -12.13 -10.87 0.79
N HIS A 154 -12.46 -10.39 -0.41
CA HIS A 154 -11.75 -9.26 -1.02
C HIS A 154 -11.99 -7.93 -0.28
N GLN A 155 -12.18 -7.97 1.04
CA GLN A 155 -12.49 -6.82 1.87
C GLN A 155 -11.55 -6.77 3.08
N MET A 156 -11.02 -5.58 3.35
CA MET A 156 -10.17 -5.35 4.51
C MET A 156 -11.00 -5.35 5.82
N PRO A 157 -10.38 -5.66 6.97
CA PRO A 157 -11.05 -5.51 8.26
C PRO A 157 -11.45 -4.06 8.55
N SER A 158 -12.68 -3.85 9.02
CA SER A 158 -13.18 -2.54 9.44
C SER A 158 -12.36 -1.93 10.58
N GLY A 159 -12.24 -0.60 10.62
CA GLY A 159 -11.60 0.14 11.71
C GLY A 159 -10.08 0.31 11.57
N LEU A 160 -9.52 -0.10 10.43
CA LEU A 160 -8.16 0.22 10.01
C LEU A 160 -8.18 1.16 8.80
N SER A 161 -7.18 2.02 8.68
CA SER A 161 -6.92 2.68 7.39
C SER A 161 -6.20 1.71 6.45
N PRO A 162 -6.36 1.84 5.12
CA PRO A 162 -5.61 1.08 4.13
C PRO A 162 -4.11 1.03 4.39
N ARG A 163 -3.46 2.17 4.67
CA ARG A 163 -2.03 2.21 4.98
C ARG A 163 -1.66 1.37 6.21
N ASN A 164 -2.34 1.55 7.33
CA ASN A 164 -2.05 0.79 8.55
C ASN A 164 -2.28 -0.70 8.36
N PHE A 165 -3.31 -1.05 7.57
CA PHE A 165 -3.55 -2.43 7.19
C PHE A 165 -2.33 -2.98 6.43
N MET A 166 -1.93 -2.34 5.33
CA MET A 166 -0.78 -2.76 4.51
C MET A 166 0.54 -2.86 5.31
N GLU A 167 0.80 -1.94 6.24
CA GLU A 167 1.96 -1.99 7.14
C GLU A 167 1.89 -3.17 8.13
N SER A 168 0.71 -3.45 8.69
CA SER A 168 0.53 -4.50 9.71
C SER A 168 0.65 -5.91 9.14
N VAL A 169 0.07 -6.13 7.95
CA VAL A 169 0.01 -7.46 7.34
C VAL A 169 1.16 -7.74 6.40
N GLY A 170 1.96 -6.76 5.96
CA GLY A 170 3.21 -6.90 5.19
C GLY A 170 3.08 -7.61 3.82
N SER A 171 2.43 -8.77 3.82
CA SER A 171 1.98 -9.61 2.73
C SER A 171 0.78 -10.45 3.19
N PHE A 172 -0.21 -10.60 2.32
CA PHE A 172 -1.31 -11.56 2.48
C PHE A 172 -1.70 -12.14 1.14
N ALA A 173 -2.25 -13.35 1.16
CA ALA A 173 -2.68 -14.07 -0.04
C ALA A 173 -4.20 -14.21 -0.07
N ASN A 174 -4.73 -14.33 -1.28
CA ASN A 174 -6.07 -14.88 -1.46
C ASN A 174 -6.06 -16.41 -1.22
N GLY A 175 -7.09 -16.94 -0.56
CA GLY A 175 -7.26 -18.38 -0.42
C GLY A 175 -8.52 -18.79 0.35
N ASP A 176 -8.87 -20.07 0.19
CA ASP A 176 -10.12 -20.64 0.70
C ASP A 176 -10.01 -21.21 2.13
N GLU A 177 -8.78 -21.47 2.60
CA GLU A 177 -8.47 -21.98 3.94
C GLU A 177 -8.28 -20.83 4.97
N ASN A 178 -8.57 -21.11 6.24
CA ASN A 178 -8.68 -20.10 7.29
C ASN A 178 -7.55 -20.16 8.34
N PRO A 179 -6.51 -19.31 8.24
CA PRO A 179 -5.61 -18.98 9.36
C PRO A 179 -5.89 -17.58 9.95
N LEU A 180 -7.16 -17.17 10.10
CA LEU A 180 -7.58 -15.86 10.65
C LEU A 180 -7.21 -15.60 12.12
N MET A 181 -6.53 -16.53 12.81
CA MET A 181 -6.17 -16.39 14.22
C MET A 181 -5.13 -15.27 14.46
N LYS A 182 -4.26 -14.96 13.48
CA LYS A 182 -3.16 -13.98 13.65
C LYS A 182 -3.59 -12.52 13.40
N ILE A 183 -4.48 -12.27 12.42
CA ILE A 183 -4.89 -10.89 12.06
C ILE A 183 -5.68 -10.24 13.19
N LYS A 184 -6.73 -10.88 13.70
CA LYS A 184 -7.64 -10.26 14.70
C LYS A 184 -6.91 -9.94 16.01
N ALA A 185 -5.95 -10.78 16.42
CA ALA A 185 -5.15 -10.56 17.61
C ALA A 185 -4.15 -9.39 17.43
N ARG A 186 -3.46 -9.34 16.28
CA ARG A 186 -2.53 -8.26 15.93
C ARG A 186 -3.22 -6.91 15.74
N VAL A 187 -4.31 -6.89 14.97
CA VAL A 187 -5.12 -5.68 14.69
C VAL A 187 -5.73 -5.11 15.97
N LYS A 188 -6.29 -5.95 16.86
CA LYS A 188 -6.76 -5.48 18.18
C LYS A 188 -5.63 -4.89 19.03
N GLY A 189 -4.41 -5.41 18.91
CA GLY A 189 -3.22 -4.87 19.57
C GLY A 189 -2.82 -3.50 19.01
N ASP A 190 -2.65 -3.40 17.69
CA ASP A 190 -2.17 -2.20 17.01
C ASP A 190 -3.20 -1.05 17.10
N VAL A 191 -4.50 -1.32 16.94
CA VAL A 191 -5.58 -0.32 17.15
C VAL A 191 -5.53 0.25 18.57
N LYS A 192 -5.29 -0.57 19.60
CA LYS A 192 -5.14 -0.11 20.98
C LYS A 192 -3.89 0.77 21.16
N ILE A 193 -2.79 0.45 20.48
CA ILE A 193 -1.55 1.23 20.53
C ILE A 193 -1.77 2.60 19.86
N THR A 194 -2.33 2.65 18.66
CA THR A 194 -2.59 3.91 17.93
C THR A 194 -3.56 4.82 18.69
N GLN A 195 -4.63 4.27 19.27
CA GLN A 195 -5.56 5.03 20.12
C GLN A 195 -4.87 5.62 21.35
N LYS A 196 -3.95 4.87 21.98
CA LYS A 196 -3.17 5.33 23.14
C LYS A 196 -2.19 6.45 22.77
N GLN A 197 -1.53 6.36 21.61
CA GLN A 197 -0.64 7.40 21.09
C GLN A 197 -1.41 8.69 20.76
N ASN A 198 -2.57 8.59 20.09
CA ASN A 198 -3.41 9.75 19.78
C ASN A 198 -3.90 10.46 21.05
N LYS A 199 -4.32 9.73 22.09
CA LYS A 199 -4.68 10.32 23.39
C LYS A 199 -3.52 11.07 24.05
N ARG A 200 -2.29 10.55 23.96
CA ARG A 200 -1.08 11.23 24.48
C ARG A 200 -0.77 12.51 23.71
N ILE A 201 -0.92 12.50 22.38
CA ILE A 201 -0.69 13.68 21.53
C ILE A 201 -1.72 14.77 21.84
N GLN A 202 -3.01 14.42 21.98
CA GLN A 202 -4.06 15.36 22.36
C GLN A 202 -3.83 15.97 23.74
N LYS A 203 -3.38 15.17 24.72
CA LYS A 203 -3.02 15.65 26.06
C LYS A 203 -1.81 16.60 26.04
N ARG A 204 -0.83 16.40 25.16
CA ARG A 204 0.31 17.33 25.02
C ARG A 204 -0.12 18.66 24.37
N LYS A 205 -1.06 18.62 23.41
CA LYS A 205 -1.63 19.83 22.79
C LYS A 205 -2.44 20.67 23.78
N SER A 206 -3.22 20.04 24.68
CA SER A 206 -3.97 20.77 25.71
C SER A 206 -3.08 21.37 26.80
N VAL A 207 -2.01 20.69 27.20
CA VAL A 207 -1.03 21.21 28.17
C VAL A 207 -0.20 22.36 27.56
N GLY A 208 0.16 22.28 26.27
CA GLY A 208 0.84 23.36 25.55
C GLY A 208 -0.03 24.62 25.38
N ALA A 209 -1.33 24.45 25.13
CA ALA A 209 -2.30 25.55 25.10
C ALA A 209 -2.47 26.21 26.47
N ALA A 210 -2.47 25.43 27.56
CA ALA A 210 -2.56 25.96 28.93
C ALA A 210 -1.28 26.69 29.39
N ALA A 211 -0.12 26.39 28.80
CA ALA A 211 1.14 27.11 29.06
C ALA A 211 1.17 28.50 28.39
N TRP A 212 0.56 28.64 27.20
CA TRP A 212 0.46 29.93 26.51
C TRP A 212 -0.45 30.95 27.22
N VAL A 213 -1.51 30.49 27.90
CA VAL A 213 -2.43 31.37 28.63
C VAL A 213 -1.79 32.01 29.88
N ARG A 214 -0.72 31.42 30.43
CA ARG A 214 -0.03 31.97 31.63
C ARG A 214 1.01 33.04 31.34
N HIS A 215 1.47 33.20 30.10
CA HIS A 215 2.47 34.22 29.73
C HIS A 215 1.89 35.47 29.04
N GLY A 216 0.55 35.58 28.95
CA GLY A 216 -0.15 36.70 28.28
C GLY A 216 -0.69 37.80 29.19
N LYS A 217 -0.12 38.04 30.38
CA LYS A 217 -0.48 39.17 31.24
C LYS A 217 0.75 39.85 31.86
N SER A 218 1.53 40.56 31.07
CA SER A 218 2.24 41.74 31.58
C SER A 218 2.76 42.61 30.43
N ARG A 219 2.14 43.79 30.28
CA ARG A 219 2.67 45.08 29.78
C ARG A 219 1.52 45.89 29.16
N ARG A 220 0.79 46.59 30.02
CA ARG A 220 0.14 47.86 29.67
C ARG A 220 1.01 48.96 30.30
N LEU A 221 1.90 49.54 29.51
CA LEU A 221 2.60 50.77 29.90
C LEU A 221 1.60 51.92 29.80
N GLN A 222 1.41 52.65 30.90
CA GLN A 222 0.74 53.95 30.91
C GLN A 222 1.63 54.97 30.19
N ARG A 223 1.03 55.71 29.24
CA ARG A 223 1.55 56.97 28.74
C ARG A 223 1.11 58.08 29.70
N ARG A 224 2.06 58.80 30.29
CA ARG A 224 2.02 60.23 30.60
C ARG A 224 3.45 60.74 30.61
#